data_AF-A0A2N5KJJ8-F1
#
_entry.id   AF-A0A2N5KJJ8-F1
#
_cell.length_a   1.000
_cell.length_b   1.000
_cell.length_c   1.000
_cell.angle_alpha   90.00
_cell.angle_beta   90.00
_cell.angle_gamma   90.00
#
_symmetry.space_group_name_H-M   'P 1'
#
loop_
_entity.id
_entity.type
_entity.pdbx_description
1 polymer ?
#
loop_
_entity_poly.entity_id
_entity_poly.type
_entity_poly.pdbx_seq_one_letter_code
_entity_poly.pdbx_strand_id
1 'polypeptide(L)'
;MAEQEGLIKDEIRQAQSFESDDPKRAAALRFARDVIESRGHPSDESFEEVREAGYTDEQIMEMIANVALTQFSNYMNDSIQTDVDVPVVEPTGNR
;
A
#
# COMPACT_ATOMS: atom_id res chain seq x y z
N MET A 1 -10.72 -25.77 -1.42
CA MET A 1 -9.29 -25.42 -1.59
C MET A 1 -9.09 -24.51 -2.81
N ALA A 2 -9.56 -24.87 -4.01
CA ALA A 2 -9.50 -24.00 -5.19
C ALA A 2 -10.20 -22.63 -5.04
N GLU A 3 -11.34 -22.55 -4.32
CA GLU A 3 -12.01 -21.26 -4.05
C GLU A 3 -11.23 -20.36 -3.10
N GLN A 4 -10.53 -20.92 -2.10
CA GLN A 4 -9.68 -20.15 -1.20
C GLN A 4 -8.43 -19.63 -1.93
N GLU A 5 -7.85 -20.43 -2.83
CA GLU A 5 -6.75 -19.99 -3.69
C GLU A 5 -7.16 -18.88 -4.67
N GLY A 6 -8.42 -18.87 -5.15
CA GLY A 6 -8.98 -17.79 -5.96
C GLY A 6 -9.12 -16.49 -5.17
N LEU A 7 -9.74 -16.56 -3.99
CA LEU A 7 -9.90 -15.41 -3.08
C LEU A 7 -8.56 -14.81 -2.67
N ILE A 8 -7.56 -15.63 -2.35
CA ILE A 8 -6.21 -15.16 -1.99
C ILE A 8 -5.55 -14.42 -3.17
N LYS A 9 -5.72 -14.90 -4.40
CA LYS A 9 -5.15 -14.23 -5.58
C LYS A 9 -5.82 -12.89 -5.88
N ASP A 10 -7.12 -12.80 -5.67
CA ASP A 10 -7.87 -11.56 -5.89
C ASP A 10 -7.59 -10.54 -4.78
N GLU A 11 -7.44 -10.97 -3.53
CA GLU A 11 -6.98 -10.12 -2.42
C GLU A 11 -5.55 -9.60 -2.64
N ILE A 12 -4.63 -10.45 -3.13
CA ILE A 12 -3.25 -10.02 -3.44
C ILE A 12 -3.25 -8.99 -4.58
N ARG A 13 -4.05 -9.18 -5.64
CA ARG A 13 -4.14 -8.19 -6.72
C ARG A 13 -4.70 -6.86 -6.23
N GLN A 14 -5.76 -6.90 -5.43
CA GLN A 14 -6.37 -5.70 -4.86
C GLN A 14 -5.38 -4.95 -3.95
N ALA A 15 -4.61 -5.69 -3.13
CA ALA A 15 -3.55 -5.10 -2.33
C ALA A 15 -2.45 -4.47 -3.20
N GLN A 16 -2.08 -5.10 -4.32
CA GLN A 16 -1.11 -4.57 -5.29
C GLN A 16 -1.64 -3.33 -6.04
N SER A 17 -2.95 -3.23 -6.27
CA SER A 17 -3.59 -2.06 -6.90
C SER A 17 -3.99 -0.96 -5.92
N PHE A 18 -3.79 -1.15 -4.61
CA PHE A 18 -4.30 -0.25 -3.57
C PHE A 18 -5.85 -0.10 -3.59
N GLU A 19 -6.55 -1.18 -3.91
CA GLU A 19 -8.01 -1.23 -3.98
C GLU A 19 -8.60 -2.12 -2.89
N SER A 20 -9.85 -1.84 -2.50
CA SER A 20 -10.61 -2.63 -1.54
C SER A 20 -12.11 -2.32 -1.71
N ASP A 21 -12.96 -3.34 -1.62
CA ASP A 21 -14.41 -3.18 -1.64
C ASP A 21 -14.96 -2.52 -0.36
N ASP A 22 -14.22 -2.58 0.76
CA ASP A 22 -14.52 -1.81 1.97
C ASP A 22 -14.12 -0.33 1.77
N PRO A 23 -15.06 0.64 1.82
CA PRO A 23 -14.77 2.05 1.57
C PRO A 23 -13.77 2.66 2.54
N LYS A 24 -13.78 2.24 3.81
CA LYS A 24 -12.85 2.72 4.83
C LYS A 24 -11.44 2.19 4.55
N ARG A 25 -11.29 0.93 4.17
CA ARG A 25 -9.98 0.39 3.75
C ARG A 25 -9.50 1.02 2.45
N ALA A 26 -10.39 1.26 1.50
CA ALA A 26 -10.04 1.93 0.25
C ALA A 26 -9.47 3.35 0.48
N ALA A 27 -10.02 4.11 1.42
CA ALA A 27 -9.48 5.42 1.80
C ALA A 27 -8.07 5.33 2.38
N ALA A 28 -7.80 4.35 3.26
CA ALA A 28 -6.45 4.13 3.79
C ALA A 28 -5.45 3.74 2.70
N LEU A 29 -5.86 2.90 1.74
CA LEU A 29 -5.01 2.49 0.62
C LEU A 29 -4.70 3.66 -0.32
N ARG A 30 -5.69 4.53 -0.62
CA ARG A 30 -5.46 5.77 -1.37
C ARG A 30 -4.50 6.71 -0.65
N PHE A 31 -4.69 6.90 0.65
CA PHE A 31 -3.80 7.72 1.46
C PHE A 31 -2.36 7.16 1.46
N ALA A 32 -2.18 5.85 1.67
CA ALA A 32 -0.88 5.21 1.62
C ALA A 32 -0.21 5.36 0.24
N ARG A 33 -0.97 5.22 -0.85
CA ARG A 33 -0.49 5.48 -2.21
C ARG A 33 -0.01 6.92 -2.36
N ASP A 34 -0.79 7.91 -1.92
CA ASP A 34 -0.39 9.32 -2.00
C ASP A 34 0.88 9.60 -1.20
N VAL A 35 1.03 9.04 0.01
CA VAL A 35 2.28 9.14 0.80
C VAL A 35 3.49 8.62 0.01
N ILE A 36 3.33 7.49 -0.72
CA ILE A 36 4.41 6.90 -1.53
C ILE A 36 4.73 7.81 -2.73
N GLU A 37 3.72 8.18 -3.51
CA GLU A 37 3.87 8.94 -4.77
C GLU A 37 4.37 10.37 -4.52
N SER A 38 3.90 11.02 -3.46
CA SER A 38 4.33 12.34 -3.00
C SER A 38 5.64 12.33 -2.21
N ARG A 39 6.24 11.16 -1.96
CA ARG A 39 7.45 10.98 -1.14
C ARG A 39 7.32 11.59 0.26
N GLY A 40 6.21 11.31 0.92
CA GLY A 40 5.93 11.74 2.29
C GLY A 40 5.31 13.13 2.41
N HIS A 41 4.82 13.71 1.31
CA HIS A 41 4.14 15.01 1.29
C HIS A 41 2.71 14.88 0.74
N PRO A 42 1.86 14.02 1.35
CA PRO A 42 0.49 13.86 0.89
C PRO A 42 -0.28 15.18 0.96
N SER A 43 -1.27 15.34 0.11
CA SER A 43 -2.06 16.58 0.03
C SER A 43 -2.93 16.77 1.28
N ASP A 44 -3.32 18.02 1.57
CA ASP A 44 -4.29 18.30 2.63
C ASP A 44 -5.64 17.60 2.38
N GLU A 45 -6.04 17.46 1.11
CA GLU A 45 -7.23 16.72 0.68
C GLU A 45 -7.13 15.23 1.04
N SER A 46 -5.98 14.60 0.80
CA SER A 46 -5.74 13.21 1.20
C SER A 46 -5.86 13.00 2.71
N PHE A 47 -5.36 13.96 3.51
CA PHE A 47 -5.53 13.93 4.97
C PHE A 47 -6.99 14.11 5.40
N GLU A 48 -7.75 14.95 4.70
CA GLU A 48 -9.16 15.16 4.98
C GLU A 48 -9.99 13.91 4.64
N GLU A 49 -9.81 13.35 3.45
CA GLU A 49 -10.51 12.13 3.00
C GLU A 49 -10.29 10.94 3.95
N VAL A 50 -9.05 10.72 4.40
CA VAL A 50 -8.74 9.59 5.30
C VAL A 50 -9.34 9.82 6.70
N ARG A 51 -9.45 11.07 7.17
CA ARG A 51 -10.15 11.39 8.42
C ARG A 51 -11.65 11.23 8.28
N GLU A 52 -12.24 11.64 7.17
CA GLU A 52 -13.68 11.45 6.87
C GLU A 52 -14.07 9.97 6.80
N ALA A 53 -13.16 9.11 6.35
CA ALA A 53 -13.31 7.66 6.42
C ALA A 53 -13.27 7.10 7.86
N GLY A 54 -13.04 7.95 8.86
CA GLY A 54 -13.10 7.64 10.28
C GLY A 54 -11.81 7.06 10.85
N TYR A 55 -10.65 7.43 10.30
CA TYR A 55 -9.35 7.16 10.93
C TYR A 55 -8.94 8.32 11.83
N THR A 56 -8.33 7.99 12.97
CA THR A 56 -7.77 8.99 13.88
C THR A 56 -6.39 9.44 13.42
N ASP A 57 -5.91 10.58 13.94
CA ASP A 57 -4.56 11.06 13.62
C ASP A 57 -3.47 10.05 14.03
N GLU A 58 -3.66 9.29 15.11
CA GLU A 58 -2.73 8.22 15.50
C GLU A 58 -2.69 7.08 14.47
N GLN A 59 -3.85 6.69 13.94
CA GLN A 59 -3.92 5.66 12.89
C GLN A 59 -3.30 6.16 11.59
N ILE A 60 -3.48 7.43 11.25
CA ILE A 60 -2.85 8.06 10.08
C ILE A 60 -1.32 8.09 10.25
N MET A 61 -0.82 8.45 11.43
CA MET A 61 0.62 8.37 11.74
C MET A 61 1.15 6.94 11.63
N GLU A 62 0.40 5.94 12.10
CA GLU A 62 0.76 4.53 11.96
C GLU A 62 0.82 4.09 10.48
N MET A 63 -0.09 4.56 9.63
CA MET A 63 -0.04 4.30 8.18
C MET A 63 1.25 4.86 7.58
N ILE A 64 1.59 6.11 7.88
CA ILE A 64 2.83 6.75 7.39
C ILE A 64 4.06 5.97 7.88
N ALA A 65 4.08 5.57 9.15
CA ALA A 65 5.17 4.80 9.72
C ALA A 65 5.35 3.44 9.01
N ASN A 66 4.26 2.74 8.72
CA ASN A 66 4.30 1.48 7.97
C ASN A 66 4.79 1.66 6.53
N VAL A 67 4.35 2.72 5.85
CA VAL A 67 4.85 3.06 4.51
C VAL A 67 6.35 3.33 4.56
N ALA A 68 6.82 4.14 5.52
CA ALA A 68 8.23 4.47 5.67
C ALA A 68 9.08 3.22 5.95
N LEU A 69 8.63 2.33 6.84
CA LEU A 69 9.32 1.08 7.17
C LEU A 69 9.42 0.15 5.96
N THR A 70 8.34 0.05 5.19
CA THR A 70 8.30 -0.72 3.95
C THR A 70 9.26 -0.14 2.93
N GLN A 71 9.26 1.18 2.75
CA GLN A 71 10.14 1.86 1.80
C GLN A 71 11.62 1.73 2.18
N PHE A 72 11.93 1.83 3.47
CA PHE A 72 13.28 1.59 4.00
C PHE A 72 13.76 0.19 3.63
N SER A 73 12.94 -0.84 3.87
CA SER A 73 13.28 -2.22 3.58
C SER A 73 13.48 -2.44 2.06
N ASN A 74 12.60 -1.87 1.24
CA ASN A 74 12.73 -1.92 -0.22
C ASN A 74 14.03 -1.28 -0.71
N TYR A 75 14.39 -0.11 -0.18
CA TYR A 75 15.63 0.57 -0.56
C TYR A 75 16.87 -0.18 -0.11
N MET A 76 16.86 -0.78 1.09
CA MET A 76 17.96 -1.60 1.56
C MET A 76 18.18 -2.80 0.64
N ASN A 77 17.11 -3.56 0.33
CA ASN A 77 17.19 -4.72 -0.55
C ASN A 77 17.68 -4.36 -1.96
N ASP A 78 17.16 -3.28 -2.54
CA ASP A 78 17.56 -2.80 -3.86
C ASP A 78 19.04 -2.34 -3.88
N SER A 79 19.45 -1.59 -2.85
CA SER A 79 20.82 -1.05 -2.76
C SER A 79 21.89 -2.11 -2.59
N ILE A 80 21.58 -3.21 -1.91
CA ILE A 80 22.53 -4.33 -1.71
C ILE A 80 22.33 -5.47 -2.71
N GLN A 81 21.45 -5.29 -3.69
CA GLN A 81 21.13 -6.28 -4.73
C GLN A 81 20.75 -7.64 -4.14
N THR A 82 19.87 -7.64 -3.14
CA THR A 82 19.39 -8.88 -2.51
C THR A 82 18.78 -9.81 -3.55
N ASP A 83 19.27 -11.05 -3.61
CA ASP A 83 18.73 -12.08 -4.49
C ASP A 83 17.27 -12.39 -4.13
N VAL A 84 16.41 -12.38 -5.15
CA VAL A 84 14.98 -12.64 -4.99
C VAL A 84 14.73 -14.15 -5.14
N ASP A 85 14.49 -14.84 -4.04
CA ASP A 85 14.20 -16.29 -4.00
C ASP A 85 12.78 -16.67 -4.48
N VAL A 86 12.04 -15.71 -5.06
CA VAL A 86 10.67 -15.89 -5.54
C VAL A 86 10.55 -15.53 -7.02
N PRO A 87 9.65 -16.18 -7.79
CA PRO A 87 9.47 -15.86 -9.21
C PRO A 87 9.15 -14.38 -9.39
N VAL A 88 9.89 -13.70 -10.28
CA VAL A 88 9.63 -12.29 -10.60
C VAL A 88 8.26 -12.19 -11.27
N VAL A 89 7.34 -11.48 -10.62
CA VAL A 89 6.01 -11.18 -11.16
C VAL A 89 6.07 -9.83 -11.88
N GLU A 90 5.55 -9.75 -13.10
CA GLU A 90 5.45 -8.49 -13.81
C GLU A 90 4.56 -7.51 -13.03
N PRO A 91 4.96 -6.23 -12.86
CA PRO A 91 4.14 -5.23 -12.20
C PRO A 91 2.79 -5.10 -12.92
N THR A 92 1.69 -5.26 -12.19
CA THR A 92 0.34 -4.96 -12.67
C THR A 92 0.14 -3.44 -12.72
N GLY A 93 0.72 -2.80 -13.75
CA GLY A 93 0.57 -1.36 -13.98
C GLY A 93 1.74 -0.79 -14.78
N ASN A 94 1.43 -0.07 -15.86
CA ASN A 94 2.42 0.64 -16.67
C ASN A 94 2.98 1.78 -15.81
N ARG A 95 4.27 1.68 -15.43
CA ARG A 95 5.01 2.69 -14.65
C ARG A 95 5.11 4.02 -15.38
#